data_AF-A0A3L7YUS7-F1
#
_entry.id   AF-A0A3L7YUS7-F1
#
_cell.length_a   1.000
_cell.length_b   1.000
_cell.length_c   1.000
_cell.angle_alpha   90.00
_cell.angle_beta   90.00
_cell.angle_gamma   90.00
#
_symmetry.space_group_name_H-M   'P 1'
#
loop_
_entity.id
_entity.type
_entity.pdbx_description
1 polymer ?
#
loop_
_entity_poly.entity_id
_entity_poly.type
_entity_poly.pdbx_seq_one_letter_code
_entity_poly.pdbx_strand_id
1 'polypeptide(L)'
;MQKFLTALVTSSLVVAALVAAPVSVKAAAETYYVGPGTDTGGSCTTPDYTTDAVDDDEAIQDAVDAAVANAGVDTIVICDGSYVITAQIDATADTEGLIIEGETSAELSVLDGAGASQFLDTNEDLTIGDLTFSNFAVVGDNGAVIHNDSIDDLLTVEGSVFEDNFAGYGGAIYWGGQGDINDSTFEDNSAGGNGGALYFGEDASIGYSVFDDNFAYHRGGAVYGDYVLILNHSDFVSNSSFGSGGAVATDNSVYTLHSTFTGNGTTSKGGAIYANDDSSTGYSVFTDNTSGWRGGAIYNGNNLNDSGVGVRETHVYHSVFTGNQVLAETEVPWAQNGYGGAVFGRDECTVTDSTFTDNEVSVLDDARGGAVFCDEDIDLLADNRFSGNSATGAGYGADGAGGAVFGNEDLGWTTDNSSTSGAFRNSFTNNTASDEGGGMYLEGDIEAQFSKNVFKRNSAGLSGGGLYVDEQLINDASFTGNRFDGNIATDGDGGGAYFGAHLETGSVFKGNRFSRNRAGDLGGALRVDVGEYAAPLNLSRNTFVLNRARIGGAVGGGEAVSRGDARVLQRALRGNRLSKNKATQQRRTFNVGIEILEPG
;
A
#
# COMPACT_ATOMS: atom_id res chain seq x y z
N MET A 1 -9.33 -12.31 -14.55
CA MET A 1 -8.28 -12.05 -15.57
C MET A 1 -8.83 -11.73 -16.97
N GLN A 2 -9.90 -10.91 -17.06
CA GLN A 2 -10.42 -10.35 -18.32
C GLN A 2 -11.11 -8.98 -18.10
N LYS A 3 -10.63 -8.22 -17.09
CA LYS A 3 -11.00 -6.82 -16.81
C LYS A 3 -9.80 -5.87 -16.67
N PHE A 4 -8.58 -6.37 -16.79
CA PHE A 4 -7.35 -5.57 -16.79
C PHE A 4 -6.81 -5.43 -18.22
N LEU A 5 -7.46 -4.61 -19.06
CA LEU A 5 -6.88 -4.03 -20.29
C LEU A 5 -7.86 -3.03 -20.97
N THR A 6 -8.29 -1.98 -20.26
CA THR A 6 -9.09 -0.90 -20.89
C THR A 6 -8.87 0.47 -20.24
N ALA A 7 -7.61 0.82 -19.98
CA ALA A 7 -7.23 2.17 -19.55
C ALA A 7 -5.96 2.68 -20.27
N LEU A 8 -5.60 2.09 -21.41
CA LEU A 8 -4.65 2.70 -22.35
C LEU A 8 -5.26 2.61 -23.76
N VAL A 9 -5.14 3.73 -24.48
CA VAL A 9 -5.73 4.03 -25.80
C VAL A 9 -7.15 4.62 -25.75
N THR A 10 -7.23 5.93 -25.51
CA THR A 10 -7.92 6.85 -26.43
C THR A 10 -7.37 8.28 -26.27
N SER A 11 -6.20 8.53 -26.83
CA SER A 11 -5.90 9.84 -27.40
C SER A 11 -6.48 9.90 -28.82
N SER A 12 -7.12 11.02 -29.16
CA SER A 12 -7.40 11.50 -30.53
C SER A 12 -8.59 10.89 -31.29
N LEU A 13 -9.75 11.57 -31.27
CA LEU A 13 -10.43 12.19 -32.42
C LEU A 13 -11.89 12.52 -32.05
N VAL A 14 -12.17 13.79 -31.72
CA VAL A 14 -13.52 14.35 -31.84
C VAL A 14 -13.62 15.04 -33.19
N VAL A 15 -14.36 14.45 -34.14
CA VAL A 15 -14.81 15.16 -35.35
C VAL A 15 -16.19 15.76 -35.04
N ALA A 16 -16.22 17.02 -34.64
CA ALA A 16 -17.44 17.79 -34.51
C ALA A 16 -17.84 18.42 -35.86
N ALA A 17 -19.09 18.21 -36.28
CA ALA A 17 -19.67 18.87 -37.44
C ALA A 17 -19.99 20.34 -37.11
N LEU A 18 -19.32 21.25 -37.83
CA LEU A 18 -19.40 22.70 -37.69
C LEU A 18 -20.69 23.28 -38.31
N VAL A 19 -21.53 23.92 -37.50
CA VAL A 19 -22.46 24.95 -37.98
C VAL A 19 -21.79 26.30 -37.69
N ALA A 20 -21.35 26.97 -38.75
CA ALA A 20 -20.55 28.19 -38.68
C ALA A 20 -21.34 29.37 -38.10
N ALA A 21 -21.11 29.66 -36.82
CA ALA A 21 -21.19 31.01 -36.26
C ALA A 21 -20.01 31.84 -36.79
N PRO A 22 -20.10 33.19 -36.89
CA PRO A 22 -19.03 34.01 -37.43
C PRO A 22 -17.74 33.80 -36.62
N VAL A 23 -16.70 33.31 -37.30
CA VAL A 23 -15.35 33.14 -36.77
C VAL A 23 -14.82 34.52 -36.42
N SER A 24 -14.84 34.85 -35.13
CA SER A 24 -13.89 35.80 -34.57
C SER A 24 -12.52 35.18 -34.76
N VAL A 25 -11.68 35.78 -35.60
CA VAL A 25 -10.27 35.40 -35.68
C VAL A 25 -9.67 35.86 -34.35
N LYS A 26 -9.61 34.96 -33.35
CA LYS A 26 -8.84 35.18 -32.13
C LYS A 26 -7.36 35.39 -32.52
N ALA A 27 -6.63 36.19 -31.74
CA ALA A 27 -5.21 36.44 -31.95
C ALA A 27 -4.40 35.13 -31.89
N ALA A 28 -3.15 35.17 -32.34
CA ALA A 28 -2.24 34.03 -32.21
C ALA A 28 -1.53 34.11 -30.87
N ALA A 29 -1.25 32.96 -30.25
CA ALA A 29 -0.44 32.86 -29.04
C ALA A 29 0.87 33.67 -29.17
N GLU A 30 1.18 34.47 -28.15
CA GLU A 30 2.39 35.27 -28.05
C GLU A 30 3.39 34.70 -27.03
N THR A 31 4.64 35.15 -27.09
CA THR A 31 5.70 34.75 -26.16
C THR A 31 6.38 36.00 -25.63
N TYR A 32 6.47 36.11 -24.31
CA TYR A 32 7.08 37.20 -23.57
C TYR A 32 8.32 36.73 -22.83
N TYR A 33 9.41 37.50 -22.91
CA TYR A 33 10.66 37.15 -22.25
C TYR A 33 10.92 38.08 -21.07
N VAL A 34 11.16 37.50 -19.89
CA VAL A 34 11.44 38.22 -18.64
C VAL A 34 12.85 37.88 -18.18
N GLY A 35 13.68 38.89 -17.92
CA GLY A 35 15.02 38.65 -17.38
C GLY A 35 15.94 39.87 -17.29
N PRO A 36 17.18 39.70 -16.82
CA PRO A 36 18.13 40.80 -16.72
C PRO A 36 18.57 41.28 -18.12
N GLY A 37 18.53 42.61 -18.37
CA GLY A 37 18.96 43.12 -19.67
C GLY A 37 18.63 44.58 -19.95
N THR A 38 18.57 44.93 -21.24
CA THR A 38 18.07 46.24 -21.70
C THR A 38 16.87 46.02 -22.61
N ASP A 39 15.72 46.56 -22.19
CA ASP A 39 14.38 46.45 -22.78
C ASP A 39 14.38 46.84 -24.28
N THR A 40 14.50 45.83 -25.15
CA THR A 40 14.57 46.02 -26.61
C THR A 40 14.11 44.83 -27.49
N GLY A 41 13.56 43.72 -26.97
CA GLY A 41 13.10 42.64 -27.88
C GLY A 41 12.45 41.39 -27.25
N GLY A 42 12.05 40.44 -28.11
CA GLY A 42 11.41 39.17 -27.73
C GLY A 42 12.37 38.00 -27.69
N SER A 43 13.39 38.06 -26.81
CA SER A 43 14.30 36.93 -26.52
C SER A 43 15.04 37.12 -25.18
N CYS A 44 15.60 36.06 -24.60
CA CYS A 44 16.39 36.19 -23.36
C CYS A 44 17.66 37.03 -23.44
N THR A 45 18.19 37.27 -24.64
CA THR A 45 19.34 38.18 -24.82
C THR A 45 18.96 39.66 -24.81
N THR A 46 17.69 39.95 -25.08
CA THR A 46 17.09 41.28 -25.08
C THR A 46 15.64 41.10 -24.62
N PRO A 47 15.37 40.98 -23.31
CA PRO A 47 14.02 40.66 -22.81
C PRO A 47 12.98 41.75 -23.14
N ASP A 48 11.70 41.36 -23.14
CA ASP A 48 10.56 42.28 -23.27
C ASP A 48 10.34 43.02 -21.95
N TYR A 49 10.54 42.32 -20.83
CA TYR A 49 10.41 42.85 -19.48
C TYR A 49 11.72 42.65 -18.73
N THR A 50 12.37 43.74 -18.34
CA THR A 50 13.68 43.68 -17.69
C THR A 50 13.56 43.68 -16.18
N THR A 51 14.21 42.72 -15.54
CA THR A 51 14.25 42.63 -14.09
C THR A 51 15.42 43.38 -13.48
N ASP A 52 15.29 43.77 -12.21
CA ASP A 52 16.37 44.29 -11.38
C ASP A 52 16.23 43.80 -9.93
N ALA A 53 17.21 44.10 -9.07
CA ALA A 53 17.24 43.57 -7.70
C ALA A 53 16.14 44.09 -6.75
N VAL A 54 15.20 44.92 -7.23
CA VAL A 54 14.13 45.51 -6.43
C VAL A 54 12.76 45.13 -6.98
N ASP A 55 12.62 45.03 -8.30
CA ASP A 55 11.33 44.95 -8.99
C ASP A 55 11.21 43.68 -9.87
N ASP A 56 11.84 42.56 -9.48
CA ASP A 56 11.77 41.27 -10.20
C ASP A 56 10.29 40.80 -10.37
N ASP A 57 9.47 40.93 -9.32
CA ASP A 57 8.04 40.58 -9.35
C ASP A 57 7.19 41.51 -10.23
N GLU A 58 7.51 42.81 -10.32
CA GLU A 58 6.79 43.76 -11.19
C GLU A 58 6.98 43.40 -12.67
N ALA A 59 8.21 43.04 -13.08
CA ALA A 59 8.49 42.64 -14.45
C ALA A 59 7.79 41.34 -14.87
N ILE A 60 7.65 40.37 -13.95
CA ILE A 60 6.89 39.14 -14.20
C ILE A 60 5.38 39.45 -14.28
N GLN A 61 4.86 40.30 -13.38
CA GLN A 61 3.46 40.72 -13.41
C GLN A 61 3.13 41.46 -14.72
N ASP A 62 3.99 42.36 -15.19
CA ASP A 62 3.80 43.09 -16.45
C ASP A 62 3.74 42.13 -17.67
N ALA A 63 4.49 41.04 -17.65
CA ALA A 63 4.42 39.99 -18.67
C ALA A 63 3.11 39.19 -18.59
N VAL A 64 2.66 38.85 -17.38
CA VAL A 64 1.35 38.21 -17.14
C VAL A 64 0.21 39.12 -17.61
N ASP A 65 0.22 40.39 -17.25
CA ASP A 65 -0.80 41.37 -17.66
C ASP A 65 -0.90 41.50 -19.19
N ALA A 66 0.23 41.35 -19.90
CA ALA A 66 0.26 41.37 -21.36
C ALA A 66 -0.27 40.08 -21.98
N ALA A 67 0.10 38.91 -21.42
CA ALA A 67 -0.44 37.62 -21.82
C ALA A 67 -1.97 37.57 -21.65
N VAL A 68 -2.45 37.96 -20.47
CA VAL A 68 -3.88 37.99 -20.11
C VAL A 68 -4.69 38.95 -20.99
N ALA A 69 -4.06 40.00 -21.55
CA ALA A 69 -4.73 40.95 -22.44
C ALA A 69 -4.97 40.38 -23.86
N ASN A 70 -4.32 39.27 -24.20
CA ASN A 70 -4.41 38.64 -25.51
C ASN A 70 -5.37 37.45 -25.52
N ALA A 71 -5.68 36.99 -26.73
CA ALA A 71 -6.55 35.83 -26.92
C ALA A 71 -5.70 34.66 -27.41
N GLY A 72 -5.61 33.61 -26.61
CA GLY A 72 -4.80 32.43 -26.87
C GLY A 72 -4.11 31.95 -25.59
N VAL A 73 -3.43 30.80 -25.66
CA VAL A 73 -2.56 30.35 -24.58
C VAL A 73 -1.20 30.97 -24.81
N ASP A 74 -0.84 31.97 -24.02
CA ASP A 74 0.40 32.71 -24.16
C ASP A 74 1.52 32.11 -23.30
N THR A 75 2.77 32.41 -23.66
CA THR A 75 3.96 31.86 -23.00
C THR A 75 4.81 32.96 -22.39
N ILE A 76 5.22 32.79 -21.14
CA ILE A 76 6.18 33.64 -20.44
C ILE A 76 7.45 32.82 -20.23
N VAL A 77 8.56 33.29 -20.80
CA VAL A 77 9.88 32.69 -20.64
C VAL A 77 10.68 33.48 -19.61
N ILE A 78 11.00 32.84 -18.49
CA ILE A 78 11.88 33.39 -17.46
C ILE A 78 13.32 33.02 -17.79
N CYS A 79 14.08 34.01 -18.23
CA CYS A 79 15.45 33.84 -18.68
C CYS A 79 16.40 33.43 -17.56
N ASP A 80 17.55 32.84 -17.91
CA ASP A 80 18.51 32.35 -16.92
C ASP A 80 18.86 33.43 -15.88
N GLY A 81 18.61 33.13 -14.60
CA GLY A 81 18.83 34.08 -13.53
C GLY A 81 18.34 33.62 -12.16
N SER A 82 18.53 34.49 -11.17
CA SER A 82 17.96 34.35 -9.84
C SER A 82 17.13 35.60 -9.55
N TYR A 83 15.87 35.39 -9.23
CA TYR A 83 14.83 36.40 -9.10
C TYR A 83 14.26 36.33 -7.68
N VAL A 84 14.22 37.46 -6.98
CA VAL A 84 13.65 37.55 -5.63
C VAL A 84 12.23 38.06 -5.73
N ILE A 85 11.26 37.19 -5.41
CA ILE A 85 9.84 37.48 -5.52
C ILE A 85 9.32 37.93 -4.16
N THR A 86 8.96 39.21 -4.06
CA THR A 86 8.49 39.80 -2.78
C THR A 86 7.00 40.11 -2.77
N ALA A 87 6.33 40.03 -3.93
CA ALA A 87 4.90 40.17 -4.08
C ALA A 87 4.33 39.01 -4.93
N GLN A 88 3.05 38.71 -4.69
CA GLN A 88 2.29 37.72 -5.45
C GLN A 88 2.01 38.21 -6.87
N ILE A 89 2.14 37.30 -7.83
CA ILE A 89 1.72 37.47 -9.22
C ILE A 89 0.27 37.03 -9.36
N ASP A 90 -0.59 37.90 -9.89
CA ASP A 90 -2.02 37.67 -10.12
C ASP A 90 -2.26 37.36 -11.60
N ALA A 91 -2.64 36.11 -11.88
CA ALA A 91 -3.06 35.61 -13.20
C ALA A 91 -4.54 35.19 -13.19
N THR A 92 -5.39 35.83 -12.38
CA THR A 92 -6.80 35.43 -12.23
C THR A 92 -7.74 35.97 -13.32
N ALA A 93 -7.22 36.78 -14.25
CA ALA A 93 -8.02 37.48 -15.26
C ALA A 93 -8.03 36.81 -16.65
N ASP A 94 -7.14 35.86 -16.92
CA ASP A 94 -7.14 35.04 -18.14
C ASP A 94 -7.95 33.75 -17.91
N THR A 95 -8.52 33.23 -19.00
CA THR A 95 -9.39 32.04 -19.02
C THR A 95 -9.04 31.10 -20.17
N GLU A 96 -8.03 31.42 -20.98
CA GLU A 96 -7.58 30.57 -22.08
C GLU A 96 -6.38 29.70 -21.69
N GLY A 97 -5.67 30.02 -20.61
CA GLY A 97 -4.56 29.26 -20.04
C GLY A 97 -3.21 29.96 -20.22
N LEU A 98 -2.26 29.66 -19.34
CA LEU A 98 -0.95 30.31 -19.29
C LEU A 98 0.18 29.27 -19.26
N ILE A 99 1.28 29.56 -19.97
CA ILE A 99 2.52 28.80 -19.89
C ILE A 99 3.60 29.69 -19.28
N ILE A 100 4.24 29.25 -18.20
CA ILE A 100 5.43 29.91 -17.62
C ILE A 100 6.57 28.90 -17.62
N GLU A 101 7.63 29.19 -18.37
CA GLU A 101 8.76 28.27 -18.54
C GLU A 101 10.11 28.97 -18.34
N GLY A 102 11.11 28.22 -17.90
CA GLY A 102 12.49 28.69 -17.87
C GLY A 102 13.10 28.73 -19.27
N GLU A 103 14.17 29.52 -19.43
CA GLU A 103 15.02 29.38 -20.61
C GLU A 103 15.62 27.97 -20.64
N THR A 104 15.56 27.32 -21.81
CA THR A 104 16.06 25.95 -22.03
C THR A 104 17.60 25.92 -22.08
N SER A 105 18.23 26.29 -20.97
CA SER A 105 19.67 26.30 -20.76
C SER A 105 20.10 25.09 -19.93
N ALA A 106 21.37 25.07 -19.47
CA ALA A 106 21.87 24.00 -18.60
C ALA A 106 21.62 24.26 -17.10
N GLU A 107 21.25 25.48 -16.72
CA GLU A 107 20.98 25.88 -15.33
C GLU A 107 19.56 26.46 -15.28
N LEU A 108 18.67 25.88 -14.46
CA LEU A 108 17.29 26.37 -14.37
C LEU A 108 17.25 27.78 -13.76
N SER A 109 16.31 28.59 -14.24
CA SER A 109 16.00 29.89 -13.64
C SER A 109 15.42 29.70 -12.23
N VAL A 110 15.93 30.47 -11.26
CA VAL A 110 15.57 30.35 -9.84
C VAL A 110 14.68 31.52 -9.41
N LEU A 111 13.50 31.23 -8.90
CA LEU A 111 12.61 32.16 -8.23
C LEU A 111 12.66 31.89 -6.72
N ASP A 112 13.01 32.90 -5.93
CA ASP A 112 13.16 32.85 -4.47
C ASP A 112 12.07 33.71 -3.81
N GLY A 113 11.18 33.09 -3.01
CA GLY A 113 10.08 33.75 -2.33
C GLY A 113 10.45 34.54 -1.07
N ALA A 114 11.74 34.70 -0.79
CA ALA A 114 12.29 35.43 0.36
C ALA A 114 11.73 35.02 1.73
N GLY A 115 11.17 33.81 1.84
CA GLY A 115 10.57 33.23 3.03
C GLY A 115 9.21 33.80 3.44
N ALA A 116 8.50 34.53 2.56
CA ALA A 116 7.25 35.20 2.93
C ALA A 116 6.24 35.48 1.81
N SER A 117 6.59 35.27 0.54
CA SER A 117 5.68 35.53 -0.58
C SER A 117 4.97 34.26 -1.05
N GLN A 118 3.82 34.48 -1.71
CA GLN A 118 3.28 33.52 -2.66
C GLN A 118 3.82 33.85 -4.05
N PHE A 119 4.09 32.88 -4.92
CA PHE A 119 4.46 33.18 -6.30
C PHE A 119 3.24 33.56 -7.15
N LEU A 120 2.30 32.64 -7.38
CA LEU A 120 1.24 32.79 -8.40
C LEU A 120 -0.13 32.37 -7.85
N ASP A 121 -1.15 33.19 -8.16
CA ASP A 121 -2.57 32.86 -7.99
C ASP A 121 -3.29 32.95 -9.34
N THR A 122 -4.02 31.91 -9.70
CA THR A 122 -4.59 31.73 -11.05
C THR A 122 -5.95 31.02 -11.01
N ASN A 123 -6.76 31.20 -12.05
CA ASN A 123 -8.06 30.55 -12.25
C ASN A 123 -8.21 30.02 -13.70
N GLU A 124 -7.12 29.50 -14.25
CA GLU A 124 -7.04 28.94 -15.59
C GLU A 124 -6.08 27.75 -15.67
N ASP A 125 -6.08 27.05 -16.81
CA ASP A 125 -5.09 26.02 -17.13
C ASP A 125 -3.67 26.62 -17.04
N LEU A 126 -2.76 25.93 -16.35
CA LEU A 126 -1.39 26.39 -16.15
C LEU A 126 -0.38 25.33 -16.56
N THR A 127 0.64 25.74 -17.31
CA THR A 127 1.83 24.92 -17.58
C THR A 127 3.06 25.58 -16.97
N ILE A 128 3.83 24.80 -16.20
CA ILE A 128 5.10 25.20 -15.59
C ILE A 128 6.21 24.30 -16.14
N GLY A 129 7.27 24.90 -16.67
CA GLY A 129 8.38 24.16 -17.29
C GLY A 129 9.75 24.67 -16.88
N ASP A 130 10.70 23.79 -16.57
CA ASP A 130 12.13 24.15 -16.44
C ASP A 130 12.45 25.31 -15.47
N LEU A 131 11.79 25.37 -14.31
CA LEU A 131 12.01 26.41 -13.28
C LEU A 131 12.40 25.82 -11.93
N THR A 132 13.08 26.61 -11.11
CA THR A 132 13.29 26.32 -9.68
C THR A 132 12.55 27.34 -8.83
N PHE A 133 11.68 26.87 -7.93
CA PHE A 133 10.95 27.67 -6.96
C PHE A 133 11.43 27.35 -5.55
N SER A 134 11.98 28.34 -4.87
CA SER A 134 12.58 28.17 -3.55
C SER A 134 12.04 29.16 -2.52
N ASN A 135 11.96 28.75 -1.25
CA ASN A 135 11.69 29.64 -0.12
C ASN A 135 10.40 30.46 -0.21
N PHE A 136 9.34 29.98 -0.89
CA PHE A 136 8.03 30.61 -0.81
C PHE A 136 7.32 30.22 0.49
N ALA A 137 6.60 31.17 1.09
CA ALA A 137 5.88 30.88 2.32
C ALA A 137 4.60 31.69 2.47
N VAL A 138 3.48 31.00 2.74
CA VAL A 138 2.17 31.61 2.98
C VAL A 138 1.56 31.08 4.27
N VAL A 139 1.05 32.00 5.11
CA VAL A 139 0.26 31.65 6.29
C VAL A 139 -1.22 31.67 5.89
N GLY A 140 -1.72 30.57 5.37
CA GLY A 140 -3.10 30.42 4.89
C GLY A 140 -3.32 29.08 4.21
N ASP A 141 -4.55 28.83 3.77
CA ASP A 141 -4.95 27.54 3.18
C ASP A 141 -4.54 27.39 1.69
N ASN A 142 -3.62 28.24 1.22
CA ASN A 142 -3.13 28.26 -0.15
C ASN A 142 -1.86 27.41 -0.30
N GLY A 143 -1.43 27.15 -1.54
CA GLY A 143 -0.07 26.70 -1.87
C GLY A 143 0.90 27.86 -1.96
N ALA A 144 2.15 27.67 -1.54
CA ALA A 144 3.12 28.76 -1.43
C ALA A 144 3.64 29.24 -2.79
N VAL A 145 3.83 28.34 -3.74
CA VAL A 145 4.26 28.69 -5.09
C VAL A 145 3.03 28.94 -5.95
N ILE A 146 2.15 27.96 -6.09
CA ILE A 146 0.96 28.08 -6.96
C ILE A 146 -0.30 27.82 -6.15
N HIS A 147 -1.32 28.64 -6.40
CA HIS A 147 -2.67 28.44 -5.90
C HIS A 147 -3.70 28.58 -7.03
N ASN A 148 -4.63 27.64 -7.07
CA ASN A 148 -5.83 27.66 -7.90
C ASN A 148 -6.95 26.91 -7.16
N ASP A 149 -8.15 27.51 -7.08
CA ASP A 149 -9.34 26.94 -6.41
C ASP A 149 -10.34 26.26 -7.39
N SER A 150 -10.12 26.41 -8.70
CA SER A 150 -10.98 25.85 -9.75
C SER A 150 -10.81 24.35 -9.87
N ILE A 151 -11.92 23.62 -9.97
CA ILE A 151 -11.93 22.17 -10.22
C ILE A 151 -11.87 21.82 -11.71
N ASP A 152 -12.08 22.81 -12.59
CA ASP A 152 -12.17 22.60 -14.04
C ASP A 152 -10.82 22.80 -14.76
N ASP A 153 -9.82 23.33 -14.05
CA ASP A 153 -8.54 23.73 -14.63
C ASP A 153 -7.49 22.61 -14.55
N LEU A 154 -6.62 22.54 -15.55
CA LEU A 154 -5.53 21.59 -15.65
C LEU A 154 -4.19 22.23 -15.32
N LEU A 155 -3.46 21.64 -14.37
CA LEU A 155 -2.05 21.93 -14.12
C LEU A 155 -1.17 20.92 -14.85
N THR A 156 -0.19 21.42 -15.60
CA THR A 156 0.93 20.63 -16.11
C THR A 156 2.24 21.16 -15.54
N VAL A 157 3.08 20.29 -14.97
CA VAL A 157 4.42 20.65 -14.49
C VAL A 157 5.44 19.70 -15.11
N GLU A 158 6.47 20.24 -15.75
CA GLU A 158 7.55 19.49 -16.39
C GLU A 158 8.92 20.06 -16.02
N GLY A 159 9.91 19.20 -15.76
CA GLY A 159 11.32 19.61 -15.65
C GLY A 159 11.64 20.58 -14.50
N SER A 160 10.76 20.71 -13.50
CA SER A 160 10.83 21.80 -12.52
C SER A 160 11.21 21.32 -11.11
N VAL A 161 11.73 22.24 -10.30
CA VAL A 161 12.17 22.01 -8.92
C VAL A 161 11.39 22.92 -7.98
N PHE A 162 10.87 22.35 -6.88
CA PHE A 162 10.19 23.07 -5.82
C PHE A 162 10.86 22.71 -4.49
N GLU A 163 11.56 23.64 -3.87
CA GLU A 163 12.34 23.42 -2.66
C GLU A 163 12.04 24.40 -1.53
N ASP A 164 12.08 23.94 -0.27
CA ASP A 164 11.96 24.79 0.93
C ASP A 164 10.67 25.65 0.97
N ASN A 165 9.56 25.18 0.40
CA ASN A 165 8.31 25.94 0.37
C ASN A 165 7.37 25.59 1.54
N PHE A 166 6.66 26.58 2.09
CA PHE A 166 5.78 26.40 3.24
C PHE A 166 4.38 26.99 3.05
N ALA A 167 3.34 26.17 3.22
CA ALA A 167 1.96 26.64 3.09
C ALA A 167 1.00 25.96 4.08
N GLY A 168 -0.30 26.29 4.03
CA GLY A 168 -1.32 25.57 4.79
C GLY A 168 -1.70 24.25 4.14
N TYR A 169 -1.84 24.21 2.81
CA TYR A 169 -2.07 22.99 2.03
C TYR A 169 -1.20 23.03 0.78
N GLY A 170 -0.67 21.89 0.36
CA GLY A 170 0.20 21.86 -0.82
C GLY A 170 1.40 22.78 -0.63
N GLY A 171 2.36 22.39 0.23
CA GLY A 171 3.42 23.29 0.68
C GLY A 171 4.14 24.05 -0.44
N ALA A 172 4.20 23.47 -1.65
CA ALA A 172 4.50 24.18 -2.89
C ALA A 172 3.24 24.54 -3.69
N ILE A 173 2.40 23.56 -4.04
CA ILE A 173 1.27 23.77 -4.97
C ILE A 173 -0.03 23.28 -4.35
N TYR A 174 -1.02 24.18 -4.33
CA TYR A 174 -2.43 23.84 -4.15
C TYR A 174 -3.17 24.02 -5.46
N TRP A 175 -3.73 22.93 -5.98
CA TRP A 175 -4.46 22.92 -7.24
C TRP A 175 -5.84 22.27 -7.07
N GLY A 176 -6.91 23.05 -7.24
CA GLY A 176 -8.27 22.56 -7.11
C GLY A 176 -8.68 21.53 -8.18
N GLY A 177 -8.06 21.59 -9.35
CA GLY A 177 -8.44 20.79 -10.52
C GLY A 177 -7.55 19.59 -10.78
N GLN A 178 -7.43 19.22 -12.05
CA GLN A 178 -6.64 18.06 -12.49
C GLN A 178 -5.15 18.40 -12.56
N GLY A 179 -4.30 17.41 -12.35
CA GLY A 179 -2.84 17.58 -12.40
C GLY A 179 -2.11 16.54 -13.26
N ASP A 180 -1.09 17.00 -13.99
CA ASP A 180 -0.08 16.15 -14.63
C ASP A 180 1.33 16.65 -14.28
N ILE A 181 2.01 15.94 -13.39
CA ILE A 181 3.34 16.28 -12.89
C ILE A 181 4.35 15.30 -13.44
N ASN A 182 5.33 15.78 -14.21
CA ASN A 182 6.34 14.94 -14.83
C ASN A 182 7.76 15.50 -14.66
N ASP A 183 8.73 14.60 -14.55
CA ASP A 183 10.17 14.93 -14.57
C ASP A 183 10.55 16.08 -13.61
N SER A 184 9.93 16.11 -12.44
CA SER A 184 10.03 17.23 -11.50
C SER A 184 10.50 16.78 -10.11
N THR A 185 11.06 17.70 -9.35
CA THR A 185 11.58 17.45 -7.99
C THR A 185 10.88 18.33 -6.97
N PHE A 186 10.43 17.73 -5.87
CA PHE A 186 9.84 18.40 -4.72
C PHE A 186 10.64 18.02 -3.47
N GLU A 187 11.38 18.95 -2.92
CA GLU A 187 12.32 18.72 -1.80
C GLU A 187 11.99 19.65 -0.62
N ASP A 188 12.04 19.14 0.61
CA ASP A 188 11.92 19.94 1.83
C ASP A 188 10.67 20.86 1.90
N ASN A 189 9.59 20.53 1.18
CA ASN A 189 8.36 21.31 1.24
C ASN A 189 7.51 20.89 2.44
N SER A 190 6.83 21.86 3.06
CA SER A 190 6.05 21.63 4.26
C SER A 190 4.66 22.25 4.20
N ALA A 191 3.65 21.49 4.65
CA ALA A 191 2.29 21.98 4.83
C ALA A 191 1.81 21.86 6.29
N GLY A 192 1.14 22.92 6.77
CA GLY A 192 0.41 22.91 8.05
C GLY A 192 -0.83 21.99 8.05
N GLY A 193 -1.25 21.53 6.87
CA GLY A 193 -2.41 20.71 6.60
C GLY A 193 -2.04 19.46 5.80
N ASN A 194 -2.69 19.27 4.65
CA ASN A 194 -2.48 18.12 3.75
C ASN A 194 -1.54 18.47 2.59
N GLY A 195 -0.79 17.47 2.10
CA GLY A 195 0.06 17.60 0.92
C GLY A 195 1.30 18.45 1.22
N GLY A 196 2.36 17.86 1.74
CA GLY A 196 3.54 18.64 2.13
C GLY A 196 4.19 19.37 0.96
N ALA A 197 4.09 18.83 -0.25
CA ALA A 197 4.45 19.50 -1.50
C ALA A 197 3.21 19.85 -2.34
N LEU A 198 2.34 18.87 -2.59
CA LEU A 198 1.25 18.95 -3.56
C LEU A 198 -0.10 18.64 -2.95
N TYR A 199 -1.10 19.46 -3.28
CA TYR A 199 -2.51 19.19 -3.05
C TYR A 199 -3.28 19.23 -4.38
N PHE A 200 -4.05 18.17 -4.67
CA PHE A 200 -4.97 18.11 -5.80
C PHE A 200 -6.42 17.92 -5.35
N GLY A 201 -7.31 18.79 -5.83
CA GLY A 201 -8.75 18.70 -5.61
C GLY A 201 -9.48 17.75 -6.56
N GLU A 202 -8.88 17.36 -7.69
CA GLU A 202 -9.39 16.35 -8.63
C GLU A 202 -8.32 15.28 -8.95
N ASP A 203 -8.52 14.48 -9.99
CA ASP A 203 -7.59 13.42 -10.41
C ASP A 203 -6.21 13.98 -10.78
N ALA A 204 -5.14 13.29 -10.37
CA ALA A 204 -3.77 13.66 -10.73
C ALA A 204 -2.89 12.48 -11.16
N SER A 205 -2.05 12.75 -12.15
CA SER A 205 -0.99 11.87 -12.65
C SER A 205 0.37 12.43 -12.25
N ILE A 206 1.22 11.58 -11.66
CA ILE A 206 2.57 11.92 -11.22
C ILE A 206 3.54 10.90 -11.80
N GLY A 207 4.38 11.36 -12.72
CA GLY A 207 5.32 10.58 -13.50
C GLY A 207 6.77 11.00 -13.30
N TYR A 208 7.71 10.05 -13.28
CA TYR A 208 9.16 10.34 -13.41
C TYR A 208 9.69 11.41 -12.44
N SER A 209 9.08 11.55 -11.26
CA SER A 209 9.34 12.67 -10.35
C SER A 209 9.95 12.20 -9.03
N VAL A 210 10.59 13.11 -8.33
CA VAL A 210 11.22 12.86 -7.02
C VAL A 210 10.54 13.71 -5.95
N PHE A 211 10.17 13.07 -4.85
CA PHE A 211 9.65 13.72 -3.65
C PHE A 211 10.53 13.33 -2.47
N ASP A 212 11.33 14.26 -1.97
CA ASP A 212 12.30 14.02 -0.89
C ASP A 212 12.03 14.92 0.31
N ASP A 213 12.06 14.33 1.51
CA ASP A 213 11.97 15.03 2.80
C ASP A 213 10.78 16.02 2.95
N ASN A 214 9.67 15.79 2.24
CA ASN A 214 8.47 16.63 2.38
C ASN A 214 7.65 16.26 3.63
N PHE A 215 7.00 17.27 4.22
CA PHE A 215 6.26 17.12 5.47
C PHE A 215 4.83 17.68 5.42
N ALA A 216 3.86 16.92 5.94
CA ALA A 216 2.50 17.39 6.16
C ALA A 216 2.04 17.15 7.59
N TYR A 217 1.45 18.15 8.24
CA TYR A 217 0.93 17.96 9.59
C TYR A 217 -0.28 17.01 9.63
N HIS A 218 -1.04 16.87 8.55
CA HIS A 218 -2.23 16.00 8.48
C HIS A 218 -2.03 14.78 7.59
N ARG A 219 -2.15 14.89 6.26
CA ARG A 219 -2.09 13.70 5.38
C ARG A 219 -1.25 13.96 4.15
N GLY A 220 -0.61 12.90 3.65
CA GLY A 220 0.19 12.95 2.43
C GLY A 220 1.41 13.82 2.62
N GLY A 221 2.46 13.28 3.26
CA GLY A 221 3.67 14.05 3.58
C GLY A 221 4.30 14.73 2.37
N ALA A 222 4.15 14.16 1.17
CA ALA A 222 4.46 14.80 -0.10
C ALA A 222 3.19 15.21 -0.86
N VAL A 223 2.30 14.25 -1.12
CA VAL A 223 1.17 14.42 -2.03
C VAL A 223 -0.14 14.07 -1.34
N TYR A 224 -1.11 14.96 -1.46
CA TYR A 224 -2.48 14.69 -1.11
C TYR A 224 -3.41 14.90 -2.32
N GLY A 225 -4.37 13.99 -2.51
CA GLY A 225 -5.41 14.12 -3.52
C GLY A 225 -6.80 13.79 -2.97
N ASP A 226 -7.81 14.59 -3.31
CA ASP A 226 -9.20 14.26 -2.95
C ASP A 226 -9.75 13.10 -3.81
N TYR A 227 -9.29 12.97 -5.05
CA TYR A 227 -9.67 11.92 -5.99
C TYR A 227 -8.50 11.02 -6.40
N VAL A 228 -8.54 10.45 -7.60
CA VAL A 228 -7.64 9.38 -8.01
C VAL A 228 -6.23 9.90 -8.18
N LEU A 229 -5.27 9.18 -7.59
CA LEU A 229 -3.85 9.43 -7.81
C LEU A 229 -3.23 8.29 -8.64
N ILE A 230 -2.56 8.65 -9.73
CA ILE A 230 -1.77 7.74 -10.56
C ILE A 230 -0.30 8.07 -10.37
N LEU A 231 0.47 7.14 -9.82
CA LEU A 231 1.90 7.30 -9.53
C LEU A 231 2.69 6.36 -10.42
N ASN A 232 3.62 6.89 -11.22
CA ASN A 232 4.32 6.11 -12.23
C ASN A 232 5.80 6.48 -12.37
N HIS A 233 6.73 5.54 -12.17
CA HIS A 233 8.18 5.81 -12.28
C HIS A 233 8.70 6.92 -11.36
N SER A 234 8.09 7.11 -10.19
CA SER A 234 8.47 8.18 -9.26
C SER A 234 9.10 7.64 -7.99
N ASP A 235 9.97 8.43 -7.38
CA ASP A 235 10.66 8.11 -6.13
C ASP A 235 10.15 9.00 -4.99
N PHE A 236 9.68 8.38 -3.92
CA PHE A 236 9.23 9.03 -2.68
C PHE A 236 10.16 8.63 -1.53
N VAL A 237 10.95 9.57 -1.05
CA VAL A 237 12.03 9.33 -0.09
C VAL A 237 11.83 10.20 1.14
N SER A 238 11.89 9.57 2.32
CA SER A 238 11.89 10.24 3.63
C SER A 238 10.72 11.20 3.93
N ASN A 239 9.64 11.13 3.15
CA ASN A 239 8.48 11.99 3.37
C ASN A 239 7.73 11.57 4.63
N SER A 240 7.14 12.53 5.33
CA SER A 240 6.47 12.24 6.59
C SER A 240 5.20 13.03 6.86
N SER A 241 4.30 12.41 7.63
CA SER A 241 3.10 13.10 8.12
C SER A 241 2.72 12.69 9.54
N PHE A 242 2.07 13.56 10.32
CA PHE A 242 1.53 13.17 11.63
C PHE A 242 0.14 12.50 11.58
N GLY A 243 -0.54 12.48 10.43
CA GLY A 243 -1.81 11.76 10.29
C GLY A 243 -1.61 10.48 9.49
N SER A 244 -1.93 10.49 8.19
CA SER A 244 -1.91 9.28 7.35
C SER A 244 -1.21 9.51 6.02
N GLY A 245 -0.60 8.46 5.47
CA GLY A 245 0.15 8.54 4.22
C GLY A 245 1.42 9.32 4.44
N GLY A 246 2.50 8.65 4.85
CA GLY A 246 3.78 9.33 5.09
C GLY A 246 4.30 10.03 3.85
N ALA A 247 4.09 9.47 2.66
CA ALA A 247 4.35 10.14 1.39
C ALA A 247 3.06 10.59 0.70
N VAL A 248 2.14 9.65 0.47
CA VAL A 248 0.96 9.88 -0.37
C VAL A 248 -0.30 9.54 0.41
N ALA A 249 -1.29 10.41 0.34
CA ALA A 249 -2.63 10.13 0.83
C ALA A 249 -3.68 10.53 -0.19
N THR A 250 -4.69 9.69 -0.36
CA THR A 250 -5.90 10.05 -1.12
C THR A 250 -7.16 9.65 -0.39
N ASP A 251 -8.19 10.48 -0.53
CA ASP A 251 -9.55 10.17 -0.08
C ASP A 251 -10.32 9.24 -1.04
N ASN A 252 -9.67 8.81 -2.13
CA ASN A 252 -10.18 7.90 -3.15
C ASN A 252 -9.16 6.77 -3.44
N SER A 253 -9.01 6.40 -4.71
CA SER A 253 -8.19 5.29 -5.20
C SER A 253 -6.78 5.72 -5.57
N VAL A 254 -5.82 4.81 -5.43
CA VAL A 254 -4.42 5.02 -5.84
C VAL A 254 -3.91 3.89 -6.72
N TYR A 255 -3.27 4.27 -7.83
CA TYR A 255 -2.65 3.34 -8.78
C TYR A 255 -1.15 3.61 -8.84
N THR A 256 -0.35 2.67 -8.35
CA THR A 256 1.11 2.81 -8.26
C THR A 256 1.79 1.82 -9.19
N LEU A 257 2.68 2.31 -10.05
CA LEU A 257 3.39 1.48 -11.03
C LEU A 257 4.85 1.92 -11.15
N HIS A 258 5.80 0.99 -11.10
CA HIS A 258 7.22 1.27 -11.31
C HIS A 258 7.83 2.34 -10.37
N SER A 259 7.25 2.54 -9.19
CA SER A 259 7.68 3.59 -8.25
C SER A 259 8.43 3.02 -7.04
N THR A 260 9.21 3.88 -6.37
CA THR A 260 9.95 3.54 -5.15
C THR A 260 9.46 4.38 -3.97
N PHE A 261 9.27 3.74 -2.81
CA PHE A 261 8.94 4.39 -1.55
C PHE A 261 9.95 3.96 -0.49
N THR A 262 10.80 4.87 -0.04
CA THR A 262 11.88 4.57 0.92
C THR A 262 11.81 5.46 2.14
N GLY A 263 11.75 4.86 3.32
CA GLY A 263 11.89 5.60 4.59
C GLY A 263 10.74 6.58 4.89
N ASN A 264 9.59 6.43 4.24
CA ASN A 264 8.45 7.31 4.50
C ASN A 264 7.76 6.93 5.82
N GLY A 265 7.29 7.93 6.55
CA GLY A 265 6.87 7.75 7.95
C GLY A 265 5.56 8.44 8.31
N THR A 266 4.74 7.78 9.13
CA THR A 266 3.58 8.42 9.75
C THR A 266 3.25 7.87 11.13
N THR A 267 2.56 8.64 11.96
CA THR A 267 2.15 8.19 13.31
C THR A 267 0.80 7.47 13.33
N SER A 268 0.02 7.51 12.23
CA SER A 268 -1.24 6.74 12.10
C SER A 268 -1.12 5.59 11.09
N LYS A 269 -1.56 5.77 9.84
CA LYS A 269 -1.82 4.68 8.89
C LYS A 269 -1.14 4.92 7.55
N GLY A 270 -0.58 3.86 6.96
CA GLY A 270 0.05 3.89 5.64
C GLY A 270 1.37 4.66 5.67
N GLY A 271 2.45 3.99 6.08
CA GLY A 271 3.75 4.65 6.25
C GLY A 271 4.26 5.29 4.97
N ALA A 272 3.94 4.72 3.81
CA ALA A 272 4.11 5.37 2.51
C ALA A 272 2.79 5.89 1.96
N ILE A 273 1.81 4.99 1.78
CA ILE A 273 0.58 5.27 1.04
C ILE A 273 -0.64 5.02 1.93
N TYR A 274 -1.54 5.99 1.94
CA TYR A 274 -2.90 5.85 2.47
C TYR A 274 -3.92 6.04 1.34
N ALA A 275 -4.85 5.10 1.20
CA ALA A 275 -5.99 5.21 0.30
C ALA A 275 -7.28 4.80 1.00
N ASN A 276 -8.37 5.53 0.72
CA ASN A 276 -9.69 5.21 1.27
C ASN A 276 -10.47 4.20 0.42
N ASP A 277 -10.22 4.15 -0.89
CA ASP A 277 -10.97 3.31 -1.84
C ASP A 277 -10.12 2.17 -2.42
N ASP A 278 -9.91 2.06 -3.74
CA ASP A 278 -9.08 0.98 -4.30
C ASP A 278 -7.58 1.29 -4.19
N SER A 279 -6.75 0.24 -4.07
CA SER A 279 -5.30 0.37 -4.19
C SER A 279 -4.74 -0.70 -5.11
N SER A 280 -4.08 -0.29 -6.18
CA SER A 280 -3.38 -1.20 -7.10
C SER A 280 -1.91 -0.85 -7.20
N THR A 281 -1.04 -1.78 -6.81
CA THR A 281 0.41 -1.60 -6.75
C THR A 281 1.13 -2.65 -7.58
N GLY A 282 1.79 -2.19 -8.65
CA GLY A 282 2.49 -3.01 -9.63
C GLY A 282 3.96 -2.65 -9.76
N TYR A 283 4.84 -3.65 -9.90
CA TYR A 283 6.25 -3.43 -10.26
C TYR A 283 6.99 -2.38 -9.41
N SER A 284 6.60 -2.22 -8.14
CA SER A 284 7.05 -1.14 -7.28
C SER A 284 7.82 -1.67 -6.06
N VAL A 285 8.57 -0.79 -5.41
CA VAL A 285 9.47 -1.13 -4.30
C VAL A 285 9.15 -0.27 -3.07
N PHE A 286 8.91 -0.91 -1.93
CA PHE A 286 8.64 -0.27 -0.64
C PHE A 286 9.67 -0.75 0.37
N THR A 287 10.52 0.17 0.83
CA THR A 287 11.62 -0.14 1.75
C THR A 287 11.55 0.73 3.01
N ASP A 288 11.60 0.10 4.18
CA ASP A 288 11.74 0.76 5.48
C ASP A 288 10.69 1.86 5.75
N ASN A 289 9.48 1.72 5.19
CA ASN A 289 8.38 2.64 5.50
C ASN A 289 7.74 2.26 6.83
N THR A 290 7.36 3.26 7.62
CA THR A 290 6.88 3.07 8.99
C THR A 290 5.54 3.75 9.23
N SER A 291 4.59 3.02 9.82
CA SER A 291 3.38 3.61 10.38
C SER A 291 3.23 3.32 11.86
N GLY A 292 2.47 4.15 12.56
CA GLY A 292 2.18 3.90 13.97
C GLY A 292 1.20 2.75 14.20
N TRP A 293 0.23 2.54 13.30
CA TRP A 293 -0.92 1.67 13.60
C TRP A 293 -1.18 0.58 12.56
N ARG A 294 -1.29 0.90 11.27
CA ARG A 294 -1.69 -0.09 10.25
C ARG A 294 -1.07 0.22 8.91
N GLY A 295 -0.64 -0.83 8.21
CA GLY A 295 -0.01 -0.71 6.90
C GLY A 295 1.32 0.00 7.02
N GLY A 296 2.40 -0.73 7.36
CA GLY A 296 3.72 -0.10 7.49
C GLY A 296 4.18 0.59 6.21
N ALA A 297 3.78 0.07 5.04
CA ALA A 297 3.91 0.76 3.75
C ALA A 297 2.56 1.28 3.25
N ILE A 298 1.61 0.36 3.01
CA ILE A 298 0.34 0.68 2.36
C ILE A 298 -0.79 0.39 3.34
N TYR A 299 -1.65 1.38 3.52
CA TYR A 299 -2.95 1.21 4.14
C TYR A 299 -4.04 1.51 3.11
N ASN A 300 -4.94 0.55 2.94
CA ASN A 300 -6.11 0.69 2.08
C ASN A 300 -7.40 0.40 2.87
N GLY A 301 -8.26 1.42 3.00
CA GLY A 301 -9.64 1.24 3.48
C GLY A 301 -10.23 2.40 4.30
N ASN A 302 -11.51 2.68 4.10
CA ASN A 302 -12.22 3.78 4.75
C ASN A 302 -12.63 3.47 6.21
N ASN A 303 -12.58 4.45 7.13
CA ASN A 303 -13.18 4.35 8.47
C ASN A 303 -14.71 4.48 8.48
N LEU A 304 -15.31 4.99 7.40
CA LEU A 304 -16.75 5.19 7.27
C LEU A 304 -17.35 3.91 6.71
N ASN A 305 -18.38 3.39 7.40
CA ASN A 305 -19.24 2.29 6.98
C ASN A 305 -20.06 2.69 5.73
N ASP A 306 -19.39 3.02 4.63
CA ASP A 306 -20.05 3.36 3.40
C ASP A 306 -20.55 2.07 2.74
N SER A 307 -21.82 1.80 3.00
CA SER A 307 -22.60 0.65 2.54
C SER A 307 -23.05 0.79 1.09
N GLY A 308 -22.32 1.55 0.27
CA GLY A 308 -22.80 2.06 -1.02
C GLY A 308 -21.87 1.96 -2.24
N VAL A 309 -20.58 1.68 -2.06
CA VAL A 309 -19.61 1.51 -3.16
C VAL A 309 -19.19 0.04 -3.25
N GLY A 310 -18.76 -0.43 -4.42
CA GLY A 310 -18.44 -1.84 -4.67
C GLY A 310 -17.40 -2.42 -3.70
N VAL A 311 -17.16 -3.74 -3.80
CA VAL A 311 -16.04 -4.40 -3.08
C VAL A 311 -14.77 -3.62 -3.42
N ARG A 312 -14.09 -3.05 -2.42
CA ARG A 312 -12.80 -2.37 -2.63
C ARG A 312 -11.73 -3.44 -2.77
N GLU A 313 -10.73 -3.17 -3.58
CA GLU A 313 -9.68 -4.12 -3.86
C GLU A 313 -8.30 -3.56 -3.50
N THR A 314 -7.56 -4.30 -2.68
CA THR A 314 -6.11 -4.17 -2.53
C THR A 314 -5.42 -5.15 -3.46
N HIS A 315 -4.85 -4.67 -4.56
CA HIS A 315 -4.14 -5.50 -5.53
C HIS A 315 -2.63 -5.23 -5.51
N VAL A 316 -1.82 -6.25 -5.23
CA VAL A 316 -0.36 -6.17 -5.22
C VAL A 316 0.23 -7.18 -6.19
N TYR A 317 1.07 -6.72 -7.13
CA TYR A 317 1.67 -7.60 -8.12
C TYR A 317 3.09 -7.19 -8.53
N HIS A 318 3.95 -8.18 -8.78
CA HIS A 318 5.34 -7.98 -9.22
C HIS A 318 6.14 -6.98 -8.35
N SER A 319 5.80 -6.84 -7.07
CA SER A 319 6.31 -5.78 -6.21
C SER A 319 7.15 -6.33 -5.04
N VAL A 320 7.96 -5.47 -4.44
CA VAL A 320 8.89 -5.82 -3.35
C VAL A 320 8.64 -4.94 -2.14
N PHE A 321 8.41 -5.56 -0.99
CA PHE A 321 8.22 -4.92 0.32
C PHE A 321 9.30 -5.42 1.27
N THR A 322 10.22 -4.56 1.68
CA THR A 322 11.32 -4.92 2.57
C THR A 322 11.36 -4.03 3.80
N GLY A 323 11.42 -4.61 5.00
CA GLY A 323 11.68 -3.84 6.22
C GLY A 323 10.59 -2.85 6.60
N ASN A 324 9.38 -2.92 6.04
CA ASN A 324 8.30 -2.01 6.40
C ASN A 324 7.73 -2.41 7.77
N GLN A 325 7.36 -1.40 8.58
CA GLN A 325 7.05 -1.62 9.99
C GLN A 325 5.79 -0.91 10.44
N VAL A 326 5.05 -1.59 11.32
CA VAL A 326 4.09 -0.95 12.23
C VAL A 326 4.72 -0.90 13.61
N LEU A 327 5.01 0.30 14.07
CA LEU A 327 5.59 0.59 15.39
C LEU A 327 4.62 1.46 16.19
N ALA A 328 3.83 0.84 17.07
CA ALA A 328 2.91 1.59 17.92
C ALA A 328 3.68 2.55 18.84
N GLU A 329 3.39 3.85 18.74
CA GLU A 329 3.89 4.82 19.70
C GLU A 329 3.34 4.49 21.09
N THR A 330 4.26 4.38 22.07
CA THR A 330 3.94 4.04 23.46
C THR A 330 3.06 5.09 24.17
N GLU A 331 2.72 6.20 23.52
CA GLU A 331 2.05 7.35 24.12
C GLU A 331 0.55 7.45 23.83
N VAL A 332 -0.02 6.62 22.94
CA VAL A 332 -1.47 6.67 22.61
C VAL A 332 -2.23 5.54 23.32
N PRO A 333 -3.01 5.80 24.40
CA PRO A 333 -3.53 4.75 25.27
C PRO A 333 -4.62 3.85 24.68
N TRP A 334 -5.19 4.19 23.53
CA TRP A 334 -6.44 3.61 23.02
C TRP A 334 -6.31 2.92 21.65
N ALA A 335 -5.11 2.89 21.06
CA ALA A 335 -4.85 2.20 19.80
C ALA A 335 -3.50 1.47 19.89
N GLN A 336 -3.55 0.23 20.36
CA GLN A 336 -2.35 -0.58 20.61
C GLN A 336 -2.24 -1.78 19.65
N ASN A 337 -3.22 -1.97 18.77
CA ASN A 337 -3.24 -3.05 17.79
C ASN A 337 -2.51 -2.62 16.53
N GLY A 338 -1.69 -3.51 15.98
CA GLY A 338 -0.90 -3.29 14.79
C GLY A 338 -1.23 -4.31 13.72
N TYR A 339 -1.59 -3.87 12.51
CA TYR A 339 -1.99 -4.79 11.43
C TYR A 339 -1.27 -4.49 10.12
N GLY A 340 -0.78 -5.53 9.44
CA GLY A 340 -0.18 -5.41 8.12
C GLY A 340 1.16 -4.67 8.14
N GLY A 341 2.24 -5.36 8.51
CA GLY A 341 3.57 -4.72 8.63
C GLY A 341 4.06 -4.08 7.33
N ALA A 342 3.60 -4.57 6.17
CA ALA A 342 3.74 -3.87 4.90
C ALA A 342 2.40 -3.36 4.39
N VAL A 343 1.42 -4.25 4.24
CA VAL A 343 0.15 -3.96 3.57
C VAL A 343 -1.00 -4.28 4.50
N PHE A 344 -1.88 -3.31 4.68
CA PHE A 344 -3.19 -3.47 5.28
C PHE A 344 -4.25 -3.23 4.20
N GLY A 345 -5.06 -4.25 3.91
CA GLY A 345 -6.28 -4.12 3.12
C GLY A 345 -7.50 -4.33 4.02
N ARG A 346 -8.50 -3.45 3.90
CA ARG A 346 -9.75 -3.60 4.63
C ARG A 346 -10.73 -4.55 3.96
N ASP A 347 -10.78 -4.55 2.64
CA ASP A 347 -11.71 -5.38 1.88
C ASP A 347 -10.87 -6.48 1.18
N GLU A 348 -11.24 -6.91 -0.04
CA GLU A 348 -10.56 -8.00 -0.75
C GLU A 348 -9.08 -7.67 -1.05
N CYS A 349 -8.20 -8.61 -0.78
CA CYS A 349 -6.79 -8.53 -1.10
C CYS A 349 -6.38 -9.58 -2.12
N THR A 350 -5.76 -9.15 -3.22
CA THR A 350 -5.11 -10.07 -4.16
C THR A 350 -3.60 -9.77 -4.25
N VAL A 351 -2.77 -10.78 -4.05
CA VAL A 351 -1.30 -10.68 -4.11
C VAL A 351 -0.73 -11.67 -5.12
N THR A 352 0.07 -11.19 -6.08
CA THR A 352 0.66 -12.01 -7.14
C THR A 352 2.14 -11.75 -7.38
N ASP A 353 2.96 -12.81 -7.52
CA ASP A 353 4.38 -12.73 -7.88
C ASP A 353 5.16 -11.62 -7.14
N SER A 354 4.87 -11.45 -5.85
CA SER A 354 5.42 -10.36 -5.03
C SER A 354 6.25 -10.89 -3.87
N THR A 355 7.21 -10.08 -3.40
CA THR A 355 8.15 -10.45 -2.33
C THR A 355 7.99 -9.55 -1.12
N PHE A 356 7.79 -10.17 0.05
CA PHE A 356 7.69 -9.53 1.35
C PHE A 356 8.80 -10.07 2.25
N THR A 357 9.78 -9.23 2.57
CA THR A 357 10.95 -9.61 3.36
C THR A 357 11.07 -8.74 4.60
N ASP A 358 11.21 -9.38 5.76
CA ASP A 358 11.53 -8.71 7.03
C ASP A 358 10.56 -7.56 7.39
N ASN A 359 9.29 -7.64 6.96
CA ASN A 359 8.27 -6.69 7.39
C ASN A 359 7.75 -7.09 8.77
N GLU A 360 7.38 -6.10 9.57
CA GLU A 360 7.15 -6.30 10.99
C GLU A 360 5.92 -5.55 11.50
N VAL A 361 5.16 -6.24 12.34
CA VAL A 361 4.27 -5.61 13.32
C VAL A 361 4.82 -5.93 14.70
N SER A 362 5.20 -4.90 15.44
CA SER A 362 5.65 -5.02 16.83
C SER A 362 4.92 -4.01 17.69
N VAL A 363 3.89 -4.48 18.40
CA VAL A 363 3.01 -3.61 19.20
C VAL A 363 2.73 -4.20 20.57
N LEU A 364 2.12 -3.41 21.45
CA LEU A 364 1.79 -3.84 22.81
C LEU A 364 0.52 -4.69 22.88
N ASP A 365 -0.37 -4.59 21.92
CA ASP A 365 -1.62 -5.36 21.89
C ASP A 365 -1.61 -6.31 20.68
N ASP A 366 -2.76 -6.60 20.09
CA ASP A 366 -2.85 -7.55 18.97
C ASP A 366 -1.96 -7.14 17.79
N ALA A 367 -1.14 -8.08 17.33
CA ALA A 367 -0.31 -7.94 16.15
C ALA A 367 -0.77 -8.95 15.08
N ARG A 368 -1.22 -8.48 13.92
CA ARG A 368 -1.72 -9.38 12.86
C ARG A 368 -1.07 -9.11 11.51
N GLY A 369 -0.65 -10.17 10.82
CA GLY A 369 -0.15 -10.07 9.45
C GLY A 369 1.17 -9.31 9.38
N GLY A 370 2.27 -9.96 9.76
CA GLY A 370 3.59 -9.31 9.82
C GLY A 370 4.03 -8.67 8.48
N ALA A 371 3.53 -9.16 7.36
CA ALA A 371 3.62 -8.49 6.06
C ALA A 371 2.26 -7.99 5.57
N VAL A 372 1.28 -8.90 5.46
CA VAL A 372 -0.02 -8.60 4.85
C VAL A 372 -1.11 -8.94 5.84
N PHE A 373 -2.01 -7.97 6.05
CA PHE A 373 -3.27 -8.16 6.73
C PHE A 373 -4.41 -7.82 5.77
N CYS A 374 -5.43 -8.68 5.74
CA CYS A 374 -6.66 -8.48 4.99
C CYS A 374 -7.85 -8.81 5.90
N ASP A 375 -8.80 -7.86 6.03
CA ASP A 375 -9.97 -8.01 6.91
C ASP A 375 -11.12 -8.79 6.25
N GLU A 376 -11.12 -8.86 4.92
CA GLU A 376 -11.98 -9.74 4.13
C GLU A 376 -11.10 -10.74 3.32
N ASP A 377 -11.58 -11.17 2.15
CA ASP A 377 -10.98 -12.23 1.36
C ASP A 377 -9.49 -11.98 1.03
N ILE A 378 -8.69 -13.04 1.09
CA ILE A 378 -7.28 -13.00 0.71
C ILE A 378 -6.91 -14.04 -0.34
N ASP A 379 -6.53 -13.52 -1.51
CA ASP A 379 -6.12 -14.30 -2.66
C ASP A 379 -4.61 -14.18 -2.94
N LEU A 380 -3.87 -15.22 -2.58
CA LEU A 380 -2.43 -15.31 -2.83
C LEU A 380 -2.18 -16.08 -4.13
N LEU A 381 -2.36 -15.38 -5.24
CA LEU A 381 -2.22 -15.94 -6.58
C LEU A 381 -0.74 -16.08 -6.94
N ALA A 382 -0.21 -17.30 -7.06
CA ALA A 382 1.06 -17.63 -7.72
C ALA A 382 2.35 -16.88 -7.28
N ASP A 383 3.35 -17.65 -6.88
CA ASP A 383 4.76 -17.22 -6.80
C ASP A 383 5.09 -16.12 -5.77
N ASN A 384 4.19 -15.84 -4.83
CA ASN A 384 4.51 -14.92 -3.74
C ASN A 384 5.54 -15.50 -2.77
N ARG A 385 6.42 -14.63 -2.26
CA ARG A 385 7.48 -14.98 -1.31
C ARG A 385 7.38 -14.13 -0.05
N PHE A 386 7.09 -14.79 1.07
CA PHE A 386 7.10 -14.20 2.40
C PHE A 386 8.28 -14.75 3.20
N SER A 387 9.25 -13.90 3.54
CA SER A 387 10.48 -14.30 4.22
C SER A 387 10.80 -13.42 5.42
N GLY A 388 10.94 -14.01 6.61
CA GLY A 388 11.43 -13.28 7.79
C GLY A 388 10.45 -12.25 8.38
N ASN A 389 9.19 -12.25 7.95
CA ASN A 389 8.20 -11.32 8.48
C ASN A 389 7.77 -11.73 9.89
N SER A 390 7.35 -10.76 10.70
CA SER A 390 7.03 -10.97 12.12
C SER A 390 5.75 -10.25 12.56
N ALA A 391 4.91 -10.93 13.34
CA ALA A 391 3.79 -10.34 14.08
C ALA A 391 3.95 -10.63 15.57
N THR A 392 4.26 -9.61 16.36
CA THR A 392 4.56 -9.75 17.80
C THR A 392 3.68 -8.82 18.64
N GLY A 393 2.74 -9.40 19.37
CA GLY A 393 1.99 -8.73 20.44
C GLY A 393 2.68 -8.97 21.79
N ALA A 394 2.92 -7.91 22.57
CA ALA A 394 3.70 -8.00 23.81
C ALA A 394 2.88 -7.86 25.12
N GLY A 395 1.57 -7.62 25.01
CA GLY A 395 0.66 -7.34 26.13
C GLY A 395 0.09 -8.58 26.81
N TYR A 396 -0.55 -8.39 27.96
CA TYR A 396 -1.24 -9.47 28.65
C TYR A 396 -2.52 -9.84 27.91
N GLY A 397 -2.50 -10.99 27.20
CA GLY A 397 -3.62 -11.45 26.38
C GLY A 397 -3.69 -10.80 25.00
N ALA A 398 -2.58 -10.19 24.56
CA ALA A 398 -2.39 -9.71 23.21
C ALA A 398 -1.99 -10.88 22.30
N ASP A 399 -2.62 -11.01 21.15
CA ASP A 399 -2.39 -12.11 20.24
C ASP A 399 -1.53 -11.66 19.03
N GLY A 400 -0.42 -12.35 18.80
CA GLY A 400 0.34 -12.24 17.56
C GLY A 400 -0.03 -13.34 16.60
N ALA A 401 -0.74 -13.00 15.52
CA ALA A 401 -1.27 -13.95 14.56
C ALA A 401 -0.79 -13.67 13.13
N GLY A 402 -0.51 -14.73 12.38
CA GLY A 402 -0.18 -14.61 10.96
C GLY A 402 1.17 -13.93 10.74
N GLY A 403 2.25 -14.62 11.10
CA GLY A 403 3.60 -14.03 11.14
C GLY A 403 4.04 -13.38 9.83
N ALA A 404 3.55 -13.85 8.68
CA ALA A 404 3.59 -13.07 7.44
C ALA A 404 2.20 -12.61 7.00
N VAL A 405 1.23 -13.50 6.99
CA VAL A 405 -0.08 -13.23 6.40
C VAL A 405 -1.17 -13.53 7.41
N PHE A 406 -2.09 -12.59 7.55
CA PHE A 406 -3.35 -12.77 8.24
C PHE A 406 -4.49 -12.46 7.27
N GLY A 407 -5.40 -13.41 7.10
CA GLY A 407 -6.67 -13.20 6.40
C GLY A 407 -7.82 -13.45 7.35
N ASN A 408 -8.79 -12.55 7.34
CA ASN A 408 -10.05 -12.70 8.05
C ASN A 408 -11.15 -12.94 7.02
N GLU A 409 -12.00 -13.93 7.23
CA GLU A 409 -13.22 -14.09 6.45
C GLU A 409 -14.42 -13.79 7.35
N ASP A 410 -15.25 -12.85 6.89
CA ASP A 410 -16.60 -12.53 7.38
C ASP A 410 -16.77 -11.43 8.46
N LEU A 411 -16.91 -10.18 7.97
CA LEU A 411 -17.88 -9.23 8.52
C LEU A 411 -18.82 -8.65 7.42
N GLY A 412 -18.91 -9.31 6.26
CA GLY A 412 -19.49 -8.77 5.02
C GLY A 412 -20.71 -9.55 4.54
N TRP A 413 -21.89 -8.98 4.73
CA TRP A 413 -23.23 -9.53 4.45
C TRP A 413 -23.52 -9.72 2.94
N THR A 414 -22.76 -10.54 2.21
CA THR A 414 -23.08 -10.89 0.82
C THR A 414 -23.61 -12.33 0.70
N THR A 415 -24.57 -12.53 -0.19
CA THR A 415 -25.25 -13.81 -0.42
C THR A 415 -24.55 -14.67 -1.48
N ASP A 416 -23.35 -14.28 -1.92
CA ASP A 416 -22.51 -15.08 -2.82
C ASP A 416 -21.60 -15.98 -1.96
N ASN A 417 -22.10 -17.17 -1.62
CA ASN A 417 -21.40 -18.20 -0.85
C ASN A 417 -20.27 -18.90 -1.65
N SER A 418 -19.38 -18.14 -2.30
CA SER A 418 -18.11 -18.66 -2.82
C SER A 418 -17.11 -17.51 -2.99
N SER A 419 -16.47 -17.11 -1.91
CA SER A 419 -15.14 -16.51 -2.00
C SER A 419 -14.10 -17.62 -1.84
N THR A 420 -13.10 -17.65 -2.73
CA THR A 420 -12.04 -18.64 -2.69
C THR A 420 -10.81 -18.00 -2.06
N SER A 421 -10.46 -18.28 -0.81
CA SER A 421 -9.10 -18.00 -0.34
C SER A 421 -8.12 -18.97 -1.01
N GLY A 422 -7.53 -18.53 -2.11
CA GLY A 422 -6.64 -19.29 -2.96
C GLY A 422 -5.17 -19.07 -2.59
N ALA A 423 -4.42 -20.16 -2.43
CA ALA A 423 -2.96 -20.07 -2.36
C ALA A 423 -2.34 -21.07 -3.34
N PHE A 424 -1.67 -20.55 -4.36
CA PHE A 424 -1.00 -21.37 -5.36
C PHE A 424 0.50 -21.06 -5.41
N ARG A 425 1.35 -22.08 -5.20
CA ARG A 425 2.81 -21.97 -5.43
C ARG A 425 3.49 -20.83 -4.64
N ASN A 426 3.00 -20.50 -3.45
CA ASN A 426 3.60 -19.48 -2.59
C ASN A 426 4.65 -20.09 -1.65
N SER A 427 5.57 -19.26 -1.15
CA SER A 427 6.62 -19.65 -0.21
C SER A 427 6.64 -18.77 1.04
N PHE A 428 6.44 -19.39 2.20
CA PHE A 428 6.54 -18.80 3.53
C PHE A 428 7.77 -19.36 4.24
N THR A 429 8.79 -18.55 4.48
CA THR A 429 10.06 -18.99 5.09
C THR A 429 10.49 -18.13 6.26
N ASN A 430 10.81 -18.76 7.40
CA ASN A 430 11.32 -18.07 8.59
C ASN A 430 10.41 -16.95 9.14
N ASN A 431 9.10 -17.00 8.89
CA ASN A 431 8.18 -16.01 9.47
C ASN A 431 7.81 -16.40 10.91
N THR A 432 7.50 -15.41 11.74
CA THR A 432 7.27 -15.60 13.18
C THR A 432 6.01 -14.91 13.66
N ALA A 433 5.20 -15.61 14.46
CA ALA A 433 4.06 -15.04 15.18
C ALA A 433 4.25 -15.34 16.68
N SER A 434 3.87 -14.41 17.57
CA SER A 434 3.95 -14.67 19.02
C SER A 434 2.98 -15.76 19.46
N ASP A 435 1.85 -15.96 18.77
CA ASP A 435 0.79 -16.89 19.17
C ASP A 435 0.46 -17.89 18.06
N GLU A 436 -0.36 -17.53 17.06
CA GLU A 436 -0.80 -18.46 16.02
C GLU A 436 -0.26 -18.17 14.61
N GLY A 437 -0.12 -19.23 13.82
CA GLY A 437 0.02 -19.07 12.36
C GLY A 437 1.35 -18.42 11.97
N GLY A 438 2.46 -19.04 12.37
CA GLY A 438 3.80 -18.47 12.19
C GLY A 438 4.13 -18.06 10.75
N GLY A 439 3.58 -18.77 9.76
CA GLY A 439 3.58 -18.32 8.36
C GLY A 439 2.30 -17.57 7.99
N MET A 440 1.16 -18.22 8.20
CA MET A 440 -0.14 -17.74 7.77
C MET A 440 -1.21 -18.09 8.82
N TYR A 441 -2.11 -17.16 9.06
CA TYR A 441 -3.33 -17.33 9.85
C TYR A 441 -4.54 -17.05 8.95
N LEU A 442 -5.55 -17.89 9.04
CA LEU A 442 -6.85 -17.70 8.41
C LEU A 442 -7.97 -17.85 9.45
N GLU A 443 -8.85 -16.84 9.51
CA GLU A 443 -10.08 -16.79 10.31
C GLU A 443 -11.31 -16.98 9.39
N GLY A 444 -12.41 -17.55 9.91
CA GLY A 444 -13.69 -17.66 9.19
C GLY A 444 -13.96 -18.96 8.40
N ASP A 445 -15.08 -18.97 7.67
CA ASP A 445 -15.65 -20.11 6.93
C ASP A 445 -14.98 -20.28 5.54
N ILE A 446 -13.84 -20.99 5.49
CA ILE A 446 -12.91 -20.91 4.36
C ILE A 446 -13.12 -21.96 3.26
N GLU A 447 -13.41 -21.53 2.02
CA GLU A 447 -13.24 -22.33 0.79
C GLU A 447 -11.75 -22.37 0.36
N ALA A 448 -10.92 -23.07 1.13
CA ALA A 448 -9.47 -23.03 0.94
C ALA A 448 -9.01 -23.86 -0.28
N GLN A 449 -8.44 -23.22 -1.30
CA GLN A 449 -7.78 -23.90 -2.42
C GLN A 449 -6.26 -23.76 -2.36
N PHE A 450 -5.63 -24.59 -1.52
CA PHE A 450 -4.19 -24.54 -1.27
C PHE A 450 -3.45 -25.59 -2.07
N SER A 451 -2.61 -25.17 -3.02
CA SER A 451 -1.78 -26.10 -3.75
C SER A 451 -0.36 -25.65 -4.06
N LYS A 452 0.57 -26.63 -3.93
CA LYS A 452 2.01 -26.46 -4.19
C LYS A 452 2.69 -25.36 -3.35
N ASN A 453 2.12 -24.98 -2.22
CA ASN A 453 2.73 -24.01 -1.32
C ASN A 453 3.86 -24.64 -0.49
N VAL A 454 4.79 -23.81 -0.04
CA VAL A 454 5.91 -24.20 0.82
C VAL A 454 5.90 -23.36 2.09
N PHE A 455 5.71 -24.00 3.24
CA PHE A 455 5.88 -23.42 4.57
C PHE A 455 7.14 -24.02 5.20
N LYS A 456 8.14 -23.20 5.48
CA LYS A 456 9.46 -23.68 5.88
C LYS A 456 10.05 -22.86 7.02
N ARG A 457 10.32 -23.51 8.15
CA ARG A 457 10.94 -22.88 9.33
C ARG A 457 10.17 -21.68 9.87
N ASN A 458 8.87 -21.65 9.66
CA ASN A 458 8.02 -20.67 10.33
C ASN A 458 7.81 -21.08 11.80
N SER A 459 7.56 -20.10 12.68
CA SER A 459 7.44 -20.31 14.11
C SER A 459 6.22 -19.59 14.69
N ALA A 460 5.47 -20.28 15.54
CA ALA A 460 4.37 -19.74 16.33
C ALA A 460 4.60 -20.07 17.82
N GLY A 461 4.24 -19.17 18.74
CA GLY A 461 4.35 -19.47 20.17
C GLY A 461 3.36 -20.53 20.62
N LEU A 462 2.12 -20.44 20.15
CA LEU A 462 1.06 -21.39 20.44
C LEU A 462 0.93 -22.42 19.31
N SER A 463 0.07 -22.20 18.32
CA SER A 463 -0.37 -23.23 17.38
C SER A 463 -0.12 -22.87 15.92
N GLY A 464 -0.07 -23.89 15.05
CA GLY A 464 0.00 -23.68 13.60
C GLY A 464 1.32 -23.05 13.15
N GLY A 465 2.45 -23.66 13.52
CA GLY A 465 3.78 -23.10 13.27
C GLY A 465 4.03 -22.69 11.80
N GLY A 466 3.42 -23.39 10.84
CA GLY A 466 3.40 -22.98 9.43
C GLY A 466 2.11 -22.28 9.03
N LEU A 467 0.96 -22.92 9.28
CA LEU A 467 -0.38 -22.47 8.93
C LEU A 467 -1.31 -22.71 10.11
N TYR A 468 -2.11 -21.72 10.45
CA TYR A 468 -3.23 -21.85 11.39
C TYR A 468 -4.53 -21.50 10.68
N VAL A 469 -5.55 -22.32 10.90
CA VAL A 469 -6.92 -22.12 10.42
C VAL A 469 -7.85 -22.32 11.62
N ASP A 470 -8.56 -21.27 12.02
CA ASP A 470 -9.32 -21.27 13.28
C ASP A 470 -10.68 -21.95 13.15
N GLU A 471 -11.49 -21.54 12.17
CA GLU A 471 -12.88 -21.96 12.01
C GLU A 471 -13.09 -23.07 10.95
N GLN A 472 -14.32 -23.21 10.43
CA GLN A 472 -14.76 -24.34 9.61
C GLN A 472 -14.22 -24.25 8.18
N LEU A 473 -13.65 -25.36 7.72
CA LEU A 473 -13.37 -25.55 6.31
C LEU A 473 -14.64 -26.06 5.62
N ILE A 474 -15.33 -25.16 4.93
CA ILE A 474 -16.57 -25.43 4.21
C ILE A 474 -16.31 -25.73 2.72
N ASN A 475 -17.36 -26.11 1.97
CA ASN A 475 -17.39 -26.11 0.50
C ASN A 475 -16.21 -26.84 -0.21
N ASP A 476 -15.88 -28.09 0.18
CA ASP A 476 -14.85 -28.91 -0.49
C ASP A 476 -13.40 -28.39 -0.42
N ALA A 477 -13.00 -27.69 0.65
CA ALA A 477 -11.62 -27.24 0.87
C ALA A 477 -10.52 -28.27 0.49
N SER A 478 -9.52 -27.84 -0.27
CA SER A 478 -8.51 -28.71 -0.90
C SER A 478 -7.08 -28.26 -0.60
N PHE A 479 -6.35 -29.14 0.08
CA PHE A 479 -4.92 -29.00 0.34
C PHE A 479 -4.15 -30.04 -0.46
N THR A 480 -3.56 -29.64 -1.59
CA THR A 480 -2.91 -30.56 -2.53
C THR A 480 -1.44 -30.22 -2.82
N GLY A 481 -0.54 -31.17 -2.55
CA GLY A 481 0.87 -31.05 -2.95
C GLY A 481 1.67 -29.99 -2.20
N ASN A 482 1.20 -29.55 -1.03
CA ASN A 482 1.88 -28.57 -0.19
C ASN A 482 3.05 -29.21 0.59
N ARG A 483 4.02 -28.40 0.98
CA ARG A 483 5.18 -28.81 1.78
C ARG A 483 5.30 -27.98 3.06
N PHE A 484 5.26 -28.65 4.21
CA PHE A 484 5.50 -28.08 5.53
C PHE A 484 6.81 -28.66 6.08
N ASP A 485 7.87 -27.86 6.21
CA ASP A 485 9.21 -28.34 6.50
C ASP A 485 9.94 -27.55 7.58
N GLY A 486 10.05 -28.13 8.77
CA GLY A 486 10.79 -27.56 9.88
C GLY A 486 10.05 -26.45 10.63
N ASN A 487 8.73 -26.39 10.53
CA ASN A 487 7.91 -25.41 11.23
C ASN A 487 7.74 -25.78 12.72
N ILE A 488 7.54 -24.78 13.58
CA ILE A 488 7.51 -24.94 15.03
C ILE A 488 6.28 -24.25 15.62
N ALA A 489 5.49 -25.00 16.36
CA ALA A 489 4.51 -24.51 17.33
C ALA A 489 5.11 -24.80 18.72
N THR A 490 5.39 -23.76 19.51
CA THR A 490 6.26 -23.92 20.69
C THR A 490 5.54 -24.61 21.83
N ASP A 491 4.37 -24.10 22.22
CA ASP A 491 3.60 -24.55 23.37
C ASP A 491 2.25 -25.18 22.99
N GLY A 492 1.77 -24.95 21.77
CA GLY A 492 0.51 -25.50 21.27
C GLY A 492 0.67 -26.62 20.23
N ASP A 493 -0.30 -26.66 19.32
CA ASP A 493 -0.58 -27.79 18.45
C ASP A 493 -0.14 -27.54 17.00
N GLY A 494 -0.05 -28.61 16.20
CA GLY A 494 -0.02 -28.45 14.74
C GLY A 494 1.25 -27.78 14.25
N GLY A 495 2.42 -28.32 14.61
CA GLY A 495 3.72 -27.71 14.30
C GLY A 495 3.92 -27.39 12.82
N GLY A 496 3.34 -28.18 11.92
CA GLY A 496 3.27 -27.86 10.49
C GLY A 496 2.03 -27.04 10.15
N ALA A 497 0.85 -27.57 10.46
CA ALA A 497 -0.43 -26.91 10.27
C ALA A 497 -1.42 -27.28 11.39
N TYR A 498 -2.29 -26.33 11.73
CA TYR A 498 -3.40 -26.49 12.67
C TYR A 498 -4.72 -26.18 11.97
N PHE A 499 -5.74 -26.99 12.25
CA PHE A 499 -7.12 -26.78 11.83
C PHE A 499 -8.01 -26.93 13.07
N GLY A 500 -8.63 -25.82 13.49
CA GLY A 500 -9.40 -25.71 14.72
C GLY A 500 -10.77 -26.35 14.64
N ALA A 501 -11.50 -26.16 13.55
CA ALA A 501 -12.85 -26.70 13.43
C ALA A 501 -12.94 -28.02 12.64
N HIS A 502 -14.18 -28.53 12.58
CA HIS A 502 -14.52 -29.75 11.87
C HIS A 502 -14.29 -29.59 10.36
N LEU A 503 -13.69 -30.61 9.76
CA LEU A 503 -13.57 -30.69 8.30
C LEU A 503 -14.92 -31.16 7.74
N GLU A 504 -15.55 -30.36 6.88
CA GLU A 504 -16.81 -30.74 6.23
C GLU A 504 -16.69 -31.99 5.35
N THR A 505 -17.84 -32.56 4.98
CA THR A 505 -17.91 -33.72 4.08
C THR A 505 -17.45 -33.36 2.68
N GLY A 506 -16.16 -33.54 2.40
CA GLY A 506 -15.63 -33.27 1.07
C GLY A 506 -14.17 -32.83 1.06
N SER A 507 -13.68 -32.23 2.15
CA SER A 507 -12.35 -31.64 2.20
C SER A 507 -11.24 -32.66 1.91
N VAL A 508 -10.29 -32.27 1.05
CA VAL A 508 -9.26 -33.16 0.50
C VAL A 508 -7.87 -32.74 0.94
N PHE A 509 -7.17 -33.60 1.67
CA PHE A 509 -5.75 -33.45 1.95
C PHE A 509 -4.97 -34.50 1.16
N LYS A 510 -4.34 -34.10 0.06
CA LYS A 510 -3.75 -35.04 -0.89
C LYS A 510 -2.33 -34.70 -1.30
N GLY A 511 -1.43 -35.69 -1.18
CA GLY A 511 -0.07 -35.56 -1.71
C GLY A 511 0.80 -34.53 -1.01
N ASN A 512 0.42 -34.07 0.18
CA ASN A 512 1.18 -33.11 0.97
C ASN A 512 2.38 -33.78 1.65
N ARG A 513 3.41 -33.00 1.96
CA ARG A 513 4.60 -33.47 2.67
C ARG A 513 4.85 -32.64 3.92
N PHE A 514 4.78 -33.29 5.07
CA PHE A 514 5.12 -32.74 6.37
C PHE A 514 6.43 -33.36 6.86
N SER A 515 7.49 -32.55 6.98
CA SER A 515 8.78 -33.02 7.44
C SER A 515 9.39 -32.16 8.54
N ARG A 516 9.92 -32.81 9.58
CA ARG A 516 10.70 -32.16 10.65
C ARG A 516 9.95 -31.05 11.41
N ASN A 517 8.62 -31.06 11.36
CA ASN A 517 7.81 -30.10 12.11
C ASN A 517 7.73 -30.50 13.59
N ARG A 518 7.55 -29.51 14.46
CA ARG A 518 7.51 -29.69 15.92
C ARG A 518 6.31 -28.96 16.52
N ALA A 519 5.53 -29.66 17.33
CA ALA A 519 4.53 -29.07 18.21
C ALA A 519 4.95 -29.24 19.68
N GLY A 520 4.51 -28.31 20.54
CA GLY A 520 4.60 -28.40 21.99
C GLY A 520 3.73 -29.54 22.51
N ASP A 521 2.51 -29.64 21.97
CA ASP A 521 1.49 -30.55 22.46
C ASP A 521 1.05 -31.63 21.44
N LEU A 522 0.02 -31.39 20.63
CA LEU A 522 -0.57 -32.37 19.72
C LEU A 522 -0.09 -32.17 18.28
N GLY A 523 0.16 -33.28 17.58
CA GLY A 523 0.23 -33.26 16.12
C GLY A 523 1.45 -32.50 15.59
N GLY A 524 2.62 -33.13 15.65
CA GLY A 524 3.88 -32.47 15.28
C GLY A 524 3.90 -31.95 13.84
N ALA A 525 3.14 -32.60 12.95
CA ALA A 525 2.91 -32.13 11.59
C ALA A 525 1.55 -31.45 11.41
N LEU A 526 0.49 -32.10 11.85
CA LEU A 526 -0.88 -31.71 11.55
C LEU A 526 -1.75 -31.90 12.78
N ARG A 527 -2.51 -30.89 13.16
CA ARG A 527 -3.62 -30.99 14.11
C ARG A 527 -4.93 -30.81 13.36
N VAL A 528 -5.87 -31.72 13.59
CA VAL A 528 -7.24 -31.69 13.05
C VAL A 528 -8.19 -32.13 14.14
N ASP A 529 -9.42 -31.62 14.16
CA ASP A 529 -10.45 -32.10 15.06
C ASP A 529 -11.22 -33.28 14.45
N VAL A 530 -11.54 -34.30 15.27
CA VAL A 530 -12.25 -35.52 14.84
C VAL A 530 -13.37 -35.88 15.82
N GLY A 531 -14.58 -35.40 15.52
CA GLY A 531 -15.80 -35.76 16.27
C GLY A 531 -16.57 -36.95 15.68
N GLU A 532 -17.44 -37.59 16.49
CA GLU A 532 -18.29 -38.74 16.09
C GLU A 532 -19.28 -38.40 14.96
N TYR A 533 -19.63 -37.12 14.80
CA TYR A 533 -20.49 -36.60 13.73
C TYR A 533 -19.72 -36.03 12.54
N ALA A 534 -18.38 -36.00 12.60
CA ALA A 534 -17.57 -35.48 11.51
C ALA A 534 -17.51 -36.46 10.33
N ALA A 535 -17.57 -35.90 9.13
CA ALA A 535 -17.39 -36.64 7.90
C ALA A 535 -16.03 -37.34 7.85
N PRO A 536 -15.85 -38.41 7.04
CA PRO A 536 -14.56 -39.08 6.94
C PRO A 536 -13.51 -38.16 6.31
N LEU A 537 -12.59 -37.66 7.14
CA LEU A 537 -11.41 -36.91 6.72
C LEU A 537 -10.60 -37.66 5.63
N ASN A 538 -10.51 -37.07 4.44
CA ASN A 538 -9.81 -37.66 3.29
C ASN A 538 -8.32 -37.28 3.25
N LEU A 539 -7.53 -37.97 4.07
CA LEU A 539 -6.07 -37.92 3.99
C LEU A 539 -5.57 -39.00 3.03
N SER A 540 -5.07 -38.63 1.86
CA SER A 540 -4.53 -39.61 0.90
C SER A 540 -3.17 -39.23 0.31
N ARG A 541 -2.26 -40.20 0.20
CA ARG A 541 -0.93 -40.04 -0.41
C ARG A 541 -0.05 -38.96 0.24
N ASN A 542 -0.35 -38.56 1.47
CA ASN A 542 0.49 -37.62 2.21
C ASN A 542 1.73 -38.34 2.79
N THR A 543 2.80 -37.59 2.99
CA THR A 543 4.04 -38.07 3.63
C THR A 543 4.31 -37.31 4.92
N PHE A 544 4.38 -38.04 6.04
CA PHE A 544 4.73 -37.54 7.35
C PHE A 544 6.06 -38.15 7.81
N VAL A 545 7.11 -37.32 7.90
CA VAL A 545 8.46 -37.80 8.21
C VAL A 545 9.18 -36.93 9.25
N LEU A 546 9.74 -37.57 10.28
CA LEU A 546 10.56 -36.90 11.31
C LEU A 546 9.86 -35.79 12.10
N ASN A 547 8.53 -35.79 12.18
CA ASN A 547 7.78 -34.82 12.97
C ASN A 547 7.77 -35.18 14.46
N ARG A 548 7.58 -34.21 15.34
CA ARG A 548 7.65 -34.40 16.80
C ARG A 548 6.57 -33.61 17.54
N ALA A 549 5.97 -34.24 18.55
CA ALA A 549 5.02 -33.61 19.47
C ALA A 549 5.03 -34.31 20.84
N ARG A 550 4.31 -33.77 21.84
CA ARG A 550 4.05 -34.46 23.11
C ARG A 550 3.20 -35.71 22.86
N ILE A 551 2.10 -35.51 22.15
CA ILE A 551 1.11 -36.52 21.77
C ILE A 551 0.95 -36.51 20.24
N GLY A 552 0.97 -37.70 19.61
CA GLY A 552 0.77 -37.80 18.16
C GLY A 552 1.87 -37.14 17.33
N GLY A 553 3.03 -37.80 17.23
CA GLY A 553 4.21 -37.21 16.60
C GLY A 553 4.02 -36.76 15.15
N ALA A 554 3.04 -37.29 14.41
CA ALA A 554 2.63 -36.77 13.11
C ALA A 554 1.30 -36.03 13.19
N VAL A 555 0.21 -36.73 13.52
CA VAL A 555 -1.15 -36.17 13.51
C VAL A 555 -1.76 -36.17 14.91
N GLY A 556 -2.31 -35.03 15.32
CA GLY A 556 -3.08 -34.84 16.54
C GLY A 556 -4.56 -34.74 16.20
N GLY A 557 -5.41 -35.45 16.94
CA GLY A 557 -6.86 -35.51 16.71
C GLY A 557 -7.72 -34.70 17.68
N GLY A 558 -7.13 -33.82 18.50
CA GLY A 558 -7.86 -33.04 19.51
C GLY A 558 -8.38 -33.84 20.70
N GLU A 559 -9.37 -33.24 21.38
CA GLU A 559 -10.12 -33.85 22.47
C GLU A 559 -11.10 -34.88 21.90
N ALA A 560 -10.79 -36.17 22.00
CA ALA A 560 -11.77 -37.19 21.65
C ALA A 560 -12.69 -37.51 22.81
N VAL A 561 -13.97 -37.62 22.49
CA VAL A 561 -15.02 -38.05 23.40
C VAL A 561 -15.04 -39.59 23.56
N SER A 562 -14.38 -40.34 22.66
CA SER A 562 -14.38 -41.82 22.70
C SER A 562 -13.16 -42.53 22.09
N ARG A 563 -13.00 -43.82 22.43
CA ARG A 563 -12.06 -44.73 21.71
C ARG A 563 -12.46 -45.00 20.25
N GLY A 564 -13.67 -44.61 19.84
CA GLY A 564 -14.18 -44.70 18.46
C GLY A 564 -13.46 -43.73 17.53
N ASP A 565 -13.26 -42.50 17.98
CA ASP A 565 -12.68 -41.38 17.21
C ASP A 565 -11.22 -41.67 16.85
N ALA A 566 -10.47 -42.28 17.78
CA ALA A 566 -9.13 -42.79 17.53
C ALA A 566 -9.05 -43.80 16.38
N ARG A 567 -10.09 -44.61 16.16
CA ARG A 567 -10.12 -45.57 15.05
C ARG A 567 -10.46 -44.88 13.72
N VAL A 568 -11.23 -43.80 13.73
CA VAL A 568 -11.56 -43.01 12.54
C VAL A 568 -10.30 -42.37 12.00
N LEU A 569 -9.55 -41.64 12.83
CA LEU A 569 -8.30 -40.99 12.43
C LEU A 569 -7.23 -42.00 11.96
N GLN A 570 -7.12 -43.14 12.64
CA GLN A 570 -6.21 -44.21 12.20
C GLN A 570 -6.60 -44.83 10.86
N ARG A 571 -7.90 -44.91 10.54
CA ARG A 571 -8.39 -45.39 9.22
C ARG A 571 -8.10 -44.38 8.13
N ALA A 572 -8.35 -43.09 8.37
CA ALA A 572 -8.04 -41.99 7.45
C ALA A 572 -6.56 -42.02 7.04
N LEU A 573 -5.66 -42.42 7.95
CA LEU A 573 -4.23 -42.44 7.69
C LEU A 573 -3.70 -43.64 6.89
N ARG A 574 -4.51 -44.67 6.60
CA ARG A 574 -4.05 -45.90 5.90
C ARG A 574 -3.47 -45.64 4.50
N GLY A 575 -3.91 -44.58 3.82
CA GLY A 575 -3.44 -44.19 2.49
C GLY A 575 -2.16 -43.34 2.48
N ASN A 576 -1.49 -43.17 3.62
CA ASN A 576 -0.40 -42.20 3.81
C ASN A 576 0.92 -42.88 4.23
N ARG A 577 2.04 -42.20 4.00
CA ARG A 577 3.38 -42.67 4.38
C ARG A 577 3.82 -42.01 5.69
N LEU A 578 3.94 -42.78 6.75
CA LEU A 578 4.40 -42.30 8.05
C LEU A 578 5.74 -42.95 8.40
N SER A 579 6.76 -42.15 8.72
CA SER A 579 8.08 -42.68 9.07
C SER A 579 8.83 -41.80 10.06
N LYS A 580 9.38 -42.41 11.13
CA LYS A 580 10.27 -41.77 12.10
C LYS A 580 9.68 -40.54 12.84
N ASN A 581 8.36 -40.38 12.88
CA ASN A 581 7.73 -39.37 13.73
C ASN A 581 7.83 -39.79 15.21
N LYS A 582 7.82 -38.87 16.16
CA LYS A 582 8.04 -39.16 17.59
C LYS A 582 7.06 -38.42 18.49
N ALA A 583 6.34 -39.17 19.32
CA ALA A 583 5.64 -38.65 20.50
C ALA A 583 6.55 -38.79 21.74
N THR A 584 6.61 -37.77 22.61
CA THR A 584 7.43 -37.83 23.84
C THR A 584 6.70 -38.54 24.98
N GLN A 585 5.38 -38.40 25.10
CA GLN A 585 4.58 -38.99 26.20
C GLN A 585 4.04 -40.40 25.86
N GLN A 586 3.64 -40.62 24.61
CA GLN A 586 3.15 -41.92 24.13
C GLN A 586 4.33 -42.75 23.60
N ARG A 587 4.93 -43.58 24.46
CA ARG A 587 6.06 -44.51 24.22
C ARG A 587 6.42 -44.76 22.74
N ARG A 588 7.48 -44.11 22.21
CA ARG A 588 8.18 -44.32 20.90
C ARG A 588 7.29 -44.38 19.62
N THR A 589 7.71 -43.62 18.60
CA THR A 589 7.15 -43.59 17.23
C THR A 589 5.63 -43.62 17.07
N PHE A 590 4.90 -43.02 18.02
CA PHE A 590 3.46 -42.89 17.91
C PHE A 590 3.12 -41.80 16.91
N ASN A 591 2.52 -42.19 15.78
CA ASN A 591 2.23 -41.27 14.69
C ASN A 591 0.92 -40.48 14.91
N VAL A 592 -0.03 -41.02 15.66
CA VAL A 592 -1.38 -40.47 15.81
C VAL A 592 -1.69 -40.34 17.28
N GLY A 593 -2.05 -39.15 17.75
CA GLY A 593 -2.32 -38.92 19.17
C GLY A 593 -3.64 -38.22 19.35
N ILE A 594 -4.35 -38.61 20.39
CA ILE A 594 -5.66 -38.08 20.77
C ILE A 594 -5.66 -37.99 22.30
N GLU A 595 -6.18 -36.89 22.82
CA GLU A 595 -6.41 -36.71 24.26
C GLU A 595 -7.80 -37.25 24.60
N ILE A 596 -7.87 -38.21 25.53
CA ILE A 596 -9.14 -38.75 26.03
C ILE A 596 -9.29 -38.20 27.44
N LEU A 597 -10.28 -37.34 27.66
CA LEU A 597 -10.63 -36.89 29.00
C LEU A 597 -11.22 -38.09 29.76
N GLU A 598 -10.52 -38.58 30.79
CA GLU A 598 -11.11 -39.60 31.65
C GLU A 598 -12.23 -38.95 32.48
N PRO A 599 -13.46 -39.52 32.51
CA PRO A 599 -14.51 -39.00 33.38
C PRO A 599 -14.10 -39.19 34.84
N GLY A 600 -14.05 -38.09 35.59
CA GLY A 600 -13.71 -38.04 37.01
C GLY A 600 -14.71 -38.71 37.93
#